data_AF-A0A1Z9VDM9-F1
#
_entry.id   AF-A0A1Z9VDM9-F1
#
_cell.length_a   1.000
_cell.length_b   1.000
_cell.length_c   1.000
_cell.angle_alpha   90.00
_cell.angle_beta   90.00
_cell.angle_gamma   90.00
#
_symmetry.space_group_name_H-M   'P 1'
#
loop_
_entity.id
_entity.type
_entity.pdbx_description
1 polymer ?
#
loop_
_entity_poly.entity_id
_entity_poly.type
_entity_poly.pdbx_seq_one_letter_code
_entity_poly.pdbx_strand_id
1 'polypeptide(L)'
;MKNKNKILITTFINRLSNNFLIIMFLLVAFDLNTCNNNFHIVLIISLLSSIFFVQKSYKKFVADIMYMAEEEKEIKITEKISLWTREFFIQFVSSLLMLWWVDNVHECFLFYMTKINQGYTWIVIFVLNFILHVSNAKMNLNQSEKIIKTVYQHVETTGEV
;
A
#
# COMPACT_ATOMS: atom_id res chain seq x y z
N MET A 1 11.31 -2.73 21.37
CA MET A 1 11.45 -1.93 20.13
C MET A 1 11.76 -2.74 18.87
N LYS A 2 12.66 -3.76 18.89
CA LYS A 2 13.06 -4.51 17.67
C LYS A 2 11.91 -5.17 16.88
N ASN A 3 10.88 -5.70 17.53
CA ASN A 3 9.77 -6.38 16.82
C ASN A 3 8.84 -5.44 16.03
N LYS A 4 8.52 -4.24 16.54
CA LYS A 4 7.63 -3.30 15.84
C LYS A 4 8.25 -2.82 14.52
N ASN A 5 9.54 -2.49 14.53
CA ASN A 5 10.27 -2.08 13.33
C ASN A 5 10.41 -3.24 12.33
N LYS A 6 10.65 -4.46 12.82
CA LYS A 6 10.71 -5.66 11.98
C LYS A 6 9.38 -5.90 11.26
N ILE A 7 8.24 -5.79 11.97
CA ILE A 7 6.91 -5.94 11.38
C ILE A 7 6.67 -4.89 10.29
N LEU A 8 7.06 -3.63 10.53
CA LEU A 8 6.91 -2.54 9.57
C LEU A 8 7.72 -2.80 8.29
N ILE A 9 8.99 -3.20 8.44
CA ILE A 9 9.86 -3.54 7.30
C ILE A 9 9.34 -4.76 6.55
N THR A 10 8.96 -5.83 7.24
CA THR A 10 8.40 -7.04 6.61
C THR A 10 7.09 -6.72 5.88
N THR A 11 6.25 -5.85 6.43
CA THR A 11 5.01 -5.42 5.77
C THR A 11 5.32 -4.63 4.49
N PHE A 12 6.32 -3.76 4.51
CA PHE A 12 6.77 -3.03 3.33
C PHE A 12 7.31 -3.96 2.23
N ILE A 13 8.21 -4.90 2.60
CA ILE A 13 8.77 -5.88 1.65
C ILE A 13 7.66 -6.74 1.04
N ASN A 14 6.73 -7.25 1.87
CA ASN A 14 5.62 -8.05 1.38
C ASN A 14 4.70 -7.28 0.42
N ARG A 15 4.52 -5.97 0.60
CA ARG A 15 3.75 -5.12 -0.34
C ARG A 15 4.44 -5.04 -1.70
N LEU A 16 5.76 -4.84 -1.71
CA LEU A 16 6.57 -4.83 -2.93
C LEU A 16 6.53 -6.20 -3.63
N SER A 17 6.85 -7.29 -2.92
CA SER A 17 6.92 -8.64 -3.48
C SER A 17 5.58 -9.13 -4.02
N ASN A 18 4.46 -8.87 -3.33
CA ASN A 18 3.15 -9.33 -3.77
C ASN A 18 2.68 -8.63 -5.06
N ASN A 19 2.93 -7.31 -5.19
CA ASN A 19 2.64 -6.60 -6.43
C ASN A 19 3.50 -7.08 -7.59
N PHE A 20 4.80 -7.28 -7.33
CA PHE A 20 5.74 -7.76 -8.32
C PHE A 20 5.37 -9.13 -8.87
N LEU A 21 5.00 -10.08 -8.00
CA LEU A 21 4.60 -11.43 -8.42
C LEU A 21 3.40 -11.39 -9.37
N ILE A 22 2.34 -10.63 -9.04
CA ILE A 22 1.15 -10.53 -9.89
C ILE A 22 1.50 -9.98 -11.28
N ILE A 23 2.32 -8.93 -11.31
CA ILE A 23 2.77 -8.29 -12.55
C ILE A 23 3.62 -9.24 -13.39
N MET A 24 4.60 -9.90 -12.77
CA MET A 24 5.48 -10.88 -13.44
C MET A 24 4.67 -12.05 -14.01
N PHE A 25 3.75 -12.62 -13.24
CA PHE A 25 2.91 -13.73 -13.71
C PHE A 25 2.06 -13.33 -14.92
N LEU A 26 1.51 -12.11 -14.94
CA LEU A 26 0.71 -11.64 -16.07
C LEU A 26 1.56 -11.37 -17.31
N LEU A 27 2.72 -10.75 -17.17
CA LEU A 27 3.61 -10.48 -18.30
C LEU A 27 4.12 -11.77 -18.94
N VAL A 28 4.47 -12.76 -18.12
CA VAL A 28 4.88 -14.10 -18.58
C VAL A 28 3.70 -14.83 -19.23
N ALA A 29 2.49 -14.78 -18.65
CA ALA A 29 1.34 -15.52 -19.15
C ALA A 29 0.84 -15.05 -20.53
N PHE A 30 1.03 -13.76 -20.85
CA PHE A 30 0.53 -13.17 -22.09
C PHE A 30 1.63 -12.91 -23.15
N ASP A 31 2.88 -13.31 -22.89
CA ASP A 31 4.04 -13.09 -23.78
C ASP A 31 4.13 -11.63 -24.29
N LEU A 32 3.85 -10.68 -23.40
CA LEU A 32 3.79 -9.26 -23.72
C LEU A 32 5.20 -8.67 -23.65
N ASN A 33 6.05 -9.07 -24.60
CA ASN A 33 7.44 -8.63 -24.67
C ASN A 33 7.68 -7.46 -25.64
N THR A 34 6.61 -6.82 -26.15
CA THR A 34 6.71 -5.70 -27.10
C THR A 34 6.37 -4.36 -26.47
N CYS A 35 7.25 -3.35 -26.64
CA CYS A 35 7.12 -2.03 -26.00
C CYS A 35 5.84 -1.25 -26.34
N ASN A 36 5.15 -1.56 -27.45
CA ASN A 36 4.07 -0.71 -27.97
C ASN A 36 2.78 -0.76 -27.13
N ASN A 37 2.45 -1.93 -26.55
CA ASN A 37 1.24 -2.12 -25.73
C ASN A 37 1.55 -2.37 -24.25
N ASN A 38 2.83 -2.60 -23.90
CA ASN A 38 3.21 -3.03 -22.55
C ASN A 38 2.88 -1.98 -21.50
N PHE A 39 3.10 -0.70 -21.81
CA PHE A 39 2.88 0.41 -20.88
C PHE A 39 1.44 0.46 -20.34
N HIS A 40 0.45 0.42 -21.25
CA HIS A 40 -0.96 0.55 -20.88
C HIS A 40 -1.44 -0.66 -20.07
N ILE A 41 -1.03 -1.87 -20.49
CA ILE A 41 -1.39 -3.11 -19.81
C ILE A 41 -0.80 -3.13 -18.40
N VAL A 42 0.47 -2.79 -18.27
CA VAL A 42 1.18 -2.66 -17.00
C VAL A 42 0.50 -1.66 -16.06
N LEU A 43 0.07 -0.51 -16.58
CA LEU A 43 -0.60 0.52 -15.80
C LEU A 43 -1.98 0.02 -15.31
N ILE A 44 -2.76 -0.63 -16.17
CA ILE A 44 -4.05 -1.22 -15.82
C ILE A 44 -3.88 -2.30 -14.74
N ILE A 45 -2.91 -3.20 -14.90
CA ILE A 45 -2.62 -4.25 -13.92
C ILE A 45 -2.21 -3.63 -12.58
N SER A 46 -1.37 -2.59 -12.60
CA SER A 46 -0.95 -1.89 -11.38
C SER A 46 -2.13 -1.25 -10.66
N LEU A 47 -3.07 -0.64 -11.41
CA LEU A 47 -4.30 -0.08 -10.86
C LEU A 47 -5.16 -1.17 -10.21
N LEU A 48 -5.44 -2.27 -10.92
CA LEU A 48 -6.27 -3.36 -10.43
C LEU A 48 -5.66 -4.05 -9.20
N SER A 49 -4.35 -4.33 -9.23
CA SER A 49 -3.61 -4.86 -8.09
C SER A 49 -3.74 -3.93 -6.88
N SER A 50 -3.55 -2.62 -7.10
CA SER A 50 -3.65 -1.63 -6.03
C SER A 50 -5.05 -1.59 -5.40
N ILE A 51 -6.11 -1.62 -6.21
CA ILE A 51 -7.49 -1.69 -5.72
C ILE A 51 -7.71 -2.96 -4.89
N PHE A 52 -7.28 -4.12 -5.38
CA PHE A 52 -7.44 -5.39 -4.69
C PHE A 52 -6.76 -5.39 -3.31
N PHE A 53 -5.51 -4.90 -3.24
CA PHE A 53 -4.78 -4.82 -1.97
C PHE A 53 -5.37 -3.79 -1.01
N VAL A 54 -5.88 -2.67 -1.49
CA VAL A 54 -6.57 -1.68 -0.66
C VAL A 54 -7.81 -2.29 -0.02
N GLN A 55 -8.63 -3.01 -0.80
CA GLN A 55 -9.80 -3.70 -0.27
C GLN A 55 -9.42 -4.73 0.80
N LYS A 56 -8.37 -5.52 0.56
CA LYS A 56 -7.85 -6.49 1.53
C LYS A 56 -7.35 -5.80 2.80
N SER A 57 -6.61 -4.70 2.66
CA SER A 57 -6.07 -3.92 3.80
C SER A 57 -7.20 -3.28 4.61
N TYR A 58 -8.22 -2.74 3.94
CA TYR A 58 -9.39 -2.17 4.60
C TYR A 58 -10.15 -3.23 5.40
N LYS A 59 -10.45 -4.39 4.81
CA LYS A 59 -11.13 -5.49 5.52
C LYS A 59 -10.35 -5.92 6.76
N LYS A 60 -9.02 -6.01 6.67
CA LYS A 60 -8.17 -6.31 7.81
C LYS A 60 -8.25 -5.22 8.88
N PHE A 61 -8.17 -3.95 8.49
CA PHE A 61 -8.26 -2.82 9.43
C PHE A 61 -9.60 -2.81 10.18
N VAL A 62 -10.71 -3.05 9.48
CA VAL A 62 -12.04 -3.16 10.11
C VAL A 62 -12.08 -4.32 11.10
N ALA A 63 -11.60 -5.50 10.71
CA ALA A 63 -11.55 -6.67 11.59
C ALA A 63 -10.69 -6.41 12.84
N ASP A 64 -9.54 -5.75 12.69
CA ASP A 64 -8.66 -5.39 13.81
C ASP A 64 -9.37 -4.40 14.76
N ILE A 65 -10.14 -3.43 14.23
CA ILE A 65 -10.94 -2.50 15.06
C ILE A 65 -12.07 -3.23 15.77
N MET A 66 -12.85 -4.06 15.09
CA MET A 66 -13.95 -4.80 15.70
C MET A 66 -13.44 -5.72 16.82
N TYR A 67 -12.28 -6.34 16.62
CA TYR A 67 -11.65 -7.16 17.65
C TYR A 67 -11.24 -6.32 18.88
N MET A 68 -10.71 -5.11 18.68
CA MET A 68 -10.30 -4.22 19.78
C MET A 68 -11.45 -3.49 20.45
N ALA A 69 -12.56 -3.25 19.75
CA ALA A 69 -13.72 -2.54 20.25
C ALA A 69 -14.73 -3.47 20.93
N GLU A 70 -14.65 -4.78 20.69
CA GLU A 70 -15.65 -5.79 21.09
C GLU A 70 -17.09 -5.48 20.63
N GLU A 71 -17.24 -4.51 19.72
CA GLU A 71 -18.51 -3.99 19.22
C GLU A 71 -18.41 -3.66 17.72
N GLU A 72 -19.51 -3.83 17.01
CA GLU A 72 -19.61 -3.48 15.59
C GLU A 72 -19.82 -1.96 15.46
N LYS A 73 -18.75 -1.25 15.09
CA LYS A 73 -18.79 0.20 14.90
C LYS A 73 -18.65 0.59 13.44
N GLU A 74 -19.62 1.35 12.93
CA GLU A 74 -19.55 1.92 11.59
C GLU A 74 -18.46 3.01 11.53
N ILE A 75 -17.47 2.79 10.67
CA ILE A 75 -16.43 3.77 10.37
C ILE A 75 -17.01 4.85 9.46
N LYS A 76 -16.77 6.12 9.81
CA LYS A 76 -17.25 7.26 9.03
C LYS A 76 -16.72 7.19 7.59
N ILE A 77 -17.57 7.53 6.61
CA ILE A 77 -17.22 7.50 5.18
C ILE A 77 -15.97 8.34 4.87
N THR A 78 -15.80 9.50 5.51
CA THR A 78 -14.63 10.36 5.34
C THR A 78 -13.32 9.66 5.75
N GLU A 79 -13.34 8.90 6.85
CA GLU A 79 -12.18 8.15 7.34
C GLU A 79 -11.89 6.94 6.44
N LYS A 80 -12.94 6.27 5.97
CA LYS A 80 -12.85 5.19 4.98
C LYS A 80 -12.21 5.65 3.68
N ILE A 81 -12.70 6.75 3.09
CA ILE A 81 -12.15 7.30 1.84
C ILE A 81 -10.70 7.73 2.06
N SER A 82 -10.40 8.43 3.16
CA SER A 82 -9.02 8.85 3.49
C SER A 82 -8.07 7.65 3.57
N LEU A 83 -8.46 6.57 4.26
CA LEU A 83 -7.65 5.36 4.36
C LEU A 83 -7.46 4.69 3.00
N TRP A 84 -8.54 4.57 2.22
CA TRP A 84 -8.49 3.98 0.87
C TRP A 84 -7.56 4.75 -0.05
N THR A 85 -7.66 6.08 -0.09
CA THR A 85 -6.83 6.91 -0.97
C THR A 85 -5.34 6.80 -0.60
N ARG A 86 -5.00 6.83 0.70
CA ARG A 86 -3.60 6.71 1.15
C ARG A 86 -3.01 5.34 0.83
N GLU A 87 -3.72 4.26 1.18
CA GLU A 87 -3.26 2.90 0.89
C GLU A 87 -3.18 2.64 -0.62
N PHE A 88 -4.14 3.17 -1.39
CA PHE A 88 -4.13 3.05 -2.86
C PHE A 88 -2.88 3.69 -3.45
N PHE A 89 -2.57 4.92 -3.04
CA PHE A 89 -1.41 5.63 -3.56
C PHE A 89 -0.10 4.91 -3.23
N ILE A 90 0.06 4.44 -1.99
CA ILE A 90 1.25 3.67 -1.58
C ILE A 90 1.37 2.39 -2.40
N GLN A 91 0.27 1.65 -2.59
CA GLN A 91 0.28 0.39 -3.32
C GLN A 91 0.55 0.60 -4.82
N PHE A 92 0.02 1.69 -5.39
CA PHE A 92 0.23 2.07 -6.78
C PHE A 92 1.69 2.43 -7.03
N VAL A 93 2.27 3.32 -6.22
CA VAL A 93 3.69 3.68 -6.30
C VAL A 93 4.59 2.46 -6.07
N SER A 94 4.22 1.57 -5.15
CA SER A 94 4.94 0.31 -4.91
C SER A 94 4.91 -0.61 -6.13
N SER A 95 3.77 -0.69 -6.84
CA SER A 95 3.66 -1.46 -8.08
C SER A 95 4.57 -0.90 -9.17
N LEU A 96 4.57 0.42 -9.36
CA LEU A 96 5.44 1.11 -10.32
C LEU A 96 6.93 0.93 -10.03
N LEU A 97 7.34 0.97 -8.75
CA LEU A 97 8.73 0.71 -8.37
C LEU A 97 9.20 -0.70 -8.72
N MET A 98 8.32 -1.69 -8.61
CA MET A 98 8.65 -3.07 -8.92
C MET A 98 8.68 -3.33 -10.43
N LEU A 99 7.88 -2.58 -11.20
CA LEU A 99 7.92 -2.62 -12.66
C LEU A 99 9.26 -2.17 -13.25
N TRP A 100 10.01 -1.35 -12.51
CA TRP A 100 11.35 -0.96 -12.91
C TRP A 100 12.30 -2.15 -13.08
N TRP A 101 12.05 -3.24 -12.35
CA TRP A 101 12.86 -4.46 -12.36
C TRP A 101 12.33 -5.53 -13.32
N VAL A 102 11.22 -5.27 -14.00
CA VAL A 102 10.69 -6.14 -15.04
C VAL A 102 11.46 -5.83 -16.33
N ASP A 103 11.97 -6.89 -16.96
CA ASP A 103 12.89 -6.83 -18.08
C ASP A 103 12.32 -5.98 -19.24
N ASN A 104 13.15 -5.09 -19.80
CA ASN A 104 12.83 -4.14 -20.89
C ASN A 104 11.66 -3.15 -20.68
N VAL A 105 10.85 -3.27 -19.61
CA VAL A 105 9.72 -2.35 -19.35
C VAL A 105 10.21 -0.94 -19.02
N HIS A 106 11.33 -0.82 -18.30
CA HIS A 106 11.95 0.47 -17.97
C HIS A 106 12.50 1.19 -19.21
N GLU A 107 12.97 0.43 -20.21
CA GLU A 107 13.42 1.00 -21.49
C GLU A 107 12.24 1.55 -22.30
N CYS A 108 11.06 0.93 -22.23
CA CYS A 108 9.84 1.43 -22.88
C CYS A 108 9.27 2.70 -22.18
N PHE A 109 9.45 2.85 -20.86
CA PHE A 109 8.82 3.91 -20.06
C PHE A 109 9.63 5.22 -20.07
N LEU A 110 10.96 5.12 -20.08
CA LEU A 110 11.88 6.25 -19.90
C LEU A 110 12.94 6.28 -21.01
N PHE A 111 12.48 6.19 -22.26
CA PHE A 111 13.31 6.21 -23.47
C PHE A 111 14.27 7.42 -23.55
N TYR A 112 13.97 8.51 -22.84
CA TYR A 112 14.74 9.75 -22.84
C TYR A 112 15.72 9.92 -21.66
N MET A 113 15.81 8.96 -20.72
CA MET A 113 16.72 9.08 -19.57
C MET A 113 17.93 8.16 -19.67
N THR A 114 19.09 8.65 -19.24
CA THR A 114 20.29 7.83 -19.07
C THR A 114 20.09 6.80 -17.95
N LYS A 115 20.72 5.62 -18.06
CA LYS A 115 20.61 4.53 -17.06
C LYS A 115 20.95 4.98 -15.62
N ILE A 116 21.89 5.93 -15.49
CA ILE A 116 22.28 6.50 -14.19
C ILE A 116 21.14 7.34 -13.59
N ASN A 117 20.52 8.21 -14.38
CA ASN A 117 19.41 9.06 -13.92
C ASN A 117 18.16 8.24 -13.61
N GLN A 118 17.95 7.15 -14.35
CA GLN A 118 16.94 6.15 -14.05
C GLN A 118 17.15 5.53 -12.65
N GLY A 119 18.38 5.11 -12.32
CA GLY A 119 18.71 4.60 -10.99
C GLY A 119 18.48 5.61 -9.87
N TYR A 120 18.89 6.87 -10.05
CA TYR A 120 18.63 7.93 -9.06
C TYR A 120 17.13 8.17 -8.86
N THR A 121 16.37 8.23 -9.95
CA THR A 121 14.91 8.40 -9.90
C THR A 121 14.25 7.27 -9.11
N TRP A 122 14.66 6.03 -9.37
CA TRP A 122 14.17 4.86 -8.65
C TRP A 122 14.46 4.95 -7.15
N ILE A 123 15.70 5.30 -6.75
CA ILE A 123 16.09 5.43 -5.34
C ILE A 123 15.26 6.50 -4.64
N VAL A 124 15.08 7.67 -5.28
CA VAL A 124 14.28 8.77 -4.71
C VAL A 124 12.83 8.34 -4.50
N ILE A 125 12.21 7.72 -5.50
CA ILE A 125 10.83 7.23 -5.39
C ILE A 125 10.72 6.13 -4.33
N PHE A 126 11.72 5.24 -4.22
CA PHE A 126 11.76 4.19 -3.21
C PHE A 126 11.79 4.76 -1.79
N VAL A 127 12.68 5.73 -1.54
CA VAL A 127 12.77 6.40 -0.24
C VAL A 127 11.47 7.15 0.09
N LEU A 128 10.90 7.87 -0.87
CA LEU A 128 9.63 8.57 -0.68
C LEU A 128 8.48 7.60 -0.37
N ASN A 129 8.40 6.47 -1.08
CA ASN A 129 7.40 5.45 -0.83
C ASN A 129 7.55 4.84 0.58
N PHE A 130 8.79 4.57 1.01
CA PHE A 130 9.04 4.11 2.37
C PHE A 130 8.57 5.14 3.42
N ILE A 131 8.85 6.43 3.21
CA ILE A 131 8.38 7.51 4.10
C ILE A 131 6.84 7.55 4.14
N LEU A 132 6.19 7.43 2.99
CA LEU A 132 4.72 7.37 2.90
C LEU A 132 4.16 6.15 3.64
N HIS A 133 4.80 4.99 3.50
CA HIS A 133 4.42 3.76 4.21
C HIS A 133 4.50 3.93 5.72
N VAL A 134 5.61 4.47 6.24
CA VAL A 134 5.78 4.75 7.68
C VAL A 134 4.75 5.77 8.17
N SER A 135 4.54 6.85 7.42
CA SER A 135 3.60 7.91 7.78
C SER A 135 2.17 7.37 7.85
N ASN A 136 1.76 6.58 6.86
CA ASN A 136 0.45 5.94 6.83
C ASN A 136 0.28 4.92 7.95
N ALA A 137 1.32 4.12 8.28
CA ALA A 137 1.27 3.22 9.44
C ALA A 137 1.03 3.99 10.75
N LYS A 138 1.70 5.14 10.94
CA LYS A 138 1.49 6.01 12.11
C LYS A 138 0.09 6.62 12.13
N MET A 139 -0.41 7.08 10.99
CA MET A 139 -1.77 7.64 10.89
C MET A 139 -2.84 6.59 11.18
N ASN A 140 -2.67 5.36 10.68
CA ASN A 140 -3.61 4.27 10.93
C ASN A 140 -3.65 3.90 12.42
N LEU A 141 -2.49 3.83 13.09
CA LEU A 141 -2.43 3.61 14.54
C LEU A 141 -3.18 4.71 15.30
N ASN A 142 -2.90 5.98 14.99
CA ASN A 142 -3.58 7.12 15.64
C ASN A 142 -5.10 7.10 15.39
N GLN A 143 -5.56 6.66 14.21
CA GLN A 143 -6.98 6.54 13.89
C GLN A 143 -7.63 5.39 14.67
N SER A 144 -7.00 4.21 14.71
CA SER A 144 -7.45 3.10 15.53
C SER A 144 -7.57 3.50 17.00
N GLU A 145 -6.55 4.15 17.56
CA GLU A 145 -6.58 4.64 18.95
C GLU A 145 -7.73 5.62 19.21
N LYS A 146 -8.01 6.54 18.27
CA LYS A 146 -9.14 7.47 18.39
C LYS A 146 -10.48 6.73 18.41
N ILE A 147 -10.67 5.79 17.49
CA ILE A 147 -11.92 5.02 17.39
C ILE A 147 -12.15 4.20 18.66
N ILE A 148 -11.10 3.52 19.14
CA ILE A 148 -11.12 2.73 20.37
C ILE A 148 -11.42 3.60 21.59
N LYS A 149 -10.75 4.75 21.75
CA LYS A 149 -11.05 5.69 22.85
C LYS A 149 -12.51 6.13 22.84
N THR A 150 -13.07 6.45 21.67
CA THR A 150 -14.49 6.80 21.57
C THR A 150 -15.41 5.62 21.90
N VAL A 151 -14.98 4.37 21.67
CA VAL A 151 -15.73 3.21 22.16
C VAL A 151 -15.66 3.19 23.68
N TYR A 152 -14.48 3.14 24.30
CA TYR A 152 -14.36 2.99 25.76
C TYR A 152 -14.73 4.22 26.61
N GLN A 153 -15.03 5.37 26.00
CA GLN A 153 -15.48 6.58 26.70
C GLN A 153 -16.69 6.35 27.62
N HIS A 154 -17.60 5.43 27.28
CA HIS A 154 -18.76 5.12 28.12
C HIS A 154 -18.41 4.30 29.39
N VAL A 155 -17.30 3.56 29.36
CA VAL A 155 -16.80 2.76 30.49
C VAL A 155 -16.09 3.65 31.51
N GLU A 156 -15.34 4.66 31.07
CA GLU A 156 -14.66 5.60 31.97
C GLU A 156 -15.65 6.44 32.80
N THR A 157 -16.80 6.82 32.22
CA THR A 157 -17.83 7.60 32.94
C THR A 157 -18.70 6.78 33.90
N THR A 158 -18.66 5.44 33.83
CA THR A 158 -19.45 4.56 34.71
C THR A 158 -18.64 3.94 35.85
N GLY A 159 -17.32 4.15 35.87
CA GLY A 159 -16.40 3.66 36.91
C GLY A 159 -16.20 4.59 38.12
N GLU A 160 -16.85 5.76 38.14
CA GLU A 160 -16.95 6.62 39.34
C GLU A 160 -18.24 6.30 40.11
N VAL A 161 -18.28 5.14 40.78
CA VAL A 161 -19.27 4.82 41.84
C VAL A 161 -18.56 4.18 43.02
#